data_AF-A0A5C1AV02-F1
#
_entry.id   AF-A0A5C1AV02-F1
#
_cell.length_a   1.000
_cell.length_b   1.000
_cell.length_c   1.000
_cell.angle_alpha   90.00
_cell.angle_beta   90.00
_cell.angle_gamma   90.00
#
_symmetry.space_group_name_H-M   'P 1'
#
loop_
_entity.id
_entity.type
_entity.pdbx_description
1 polymer ?
#
loop_
_entity_poly.entity_id
_entity_poly.type
_entity_poly.pdbx_seq_one_letter_code
_entity_poly.pdbx_strand_id
1 'polypeptide(L)'
;MTLNDFLLHVFVLVDDLYRQLVRTPLRSRGPRRTAVTDPEVITVEVVGEFLGLDHDKGLFAHFRRYHAAEFPALARVHRTSFARQAANLYAVKKQFHAHLAERLATWDRVFIVDSLPIPAAAFGRAKSCRRFTGAAAFGYDHARRNTM
;
A
#
# COMPACT_ATOMS: atom_id res chain seq x y z
N MET A 1 13.49 -0.97 19.07
CA MET A 1 13.18 -1.91 17.98
C MET A 1 13.99 -1.47 16.76
N THR A 2 14.76 -2.37 16.14
CA THR A 2 15.49 -2.03 14.91
C THR A 2 14.56 -2.04 13.69
N LEU A 3 15.00 -1.49 12.55
CA LEU A 3 14.21 -1.53 11.31
C LEU A 3 13.97 -2.98 10.84
N ASN A 4 14.96 -3.86 11.03
CA ASN A 4 14.83 -5.26 10.65
C ASN A 4 13.82 -6.00 11.56
N ASP A 5 13.83 -5.71 12.87
CA ASP A 5 12.81 -6.24 13.78
C ASP A 5 11.42 -5.75 13.39
N PHE A 6 11.28 -4.46 13.07
CA PHE A 6 10.03 -3.87 12.60
C PHE A 6 9.52 -4.58 11.35
N LEU A 7 10.39 -4.75 10.35
CA LEU A 7 10.08 -5.40 9.09
C LEU A 7 9.63 -6.85 9.32
N LEU A 8 10.33 -7.59 10.16
CA LEU A 8 9.97 -8.95 10.55
C LEU A 8 8.60 -9.00 11.23
N HIS A 9 8.35 -8.11 12.20
CA HIS A 9 7.07 -8.04 12.90
C HIS A 9 5.91 -7.73 11.95
N VAL A 10 6.09 -6.74 11.04
CA VAL A 10 5.07 -6.42 10.04
C VAL A 10 4.84 -7.61 9.11
N PHE A 11 5.90 -8.28 8.66
CA PHE A 11 5.77 -9.45 7.80
C PHE A 11 4.94 -10.56 8.47
N VAL A 12 5.25 -10.89 9.73
CA VAL A 12 4.52 -11.93 10.48
C VAL A 12 3.05 -11.57 10.62
N LEU A 13 2.74 -10.32 11.00
CA LEU A 13 1.36 -9.86 11.14
C LEU A 13 0.59 -9.90 9.80
N VAL A 14 1.26 -9.50 8.72
CA VAL A 14 0.69 -9.52 7.36
C VAL A 14 0.44 -10.95 6.90
N ASP A 15 1.40 -11.86 7.08
CA ASP A 15 1.27 -13.25 6.66
C ASP A 15 0.18 -13.99 7.44
N ASP A 16 0.11 -13.80 8.75
CA ASP A 16 -0.94 -14.37 9.60
C ASP A 16 -2.33 -13.87 9.18
N LEU A 17 -2.48 -12.55 9.00
CA LEU A 17 -3.75 -11.96 8.56
C LEU A 17 -4.11 -12.39 7.14
N TYR A 18 -3.13 -12.52 6.24
CA TYR A 18 -3.33 -12.99 4.88
C TYR A 18 -3.90 -14.41 4.88
N ARG A 19 -3.33 -15.32 5.68
CA ARG A 19 -3.80 -16.71 5.80
C ARG A 19 -5.20 -16.82 6.39
N GLN A 20 -5.58 -15.89 7.28
CA GLN A 20 -6.93 -15.86 7.85
C GLN A 20 -7.98 -15.42 6.82
N LEU A 21 -7.67 -14.38 6.05
CA LEU A 21 -8.60 -13.75 5.10
C LEU A 21 -8.65 -14.46 3.73
N VAL A 22 -7.51 -14.93 3.23
CA VAL A 22 -7.38 -15.53 1.89
C VAL A 22 -7.34 -17.05 2.00
N ARG A 23 -8.52 -17.67 1.92
CA ARG A 23 -8.69 -19.14 1.99
C ARG A 23 -8.73 -19.82 0.62
N THR A 24 -9.03 -19.07 -0.43
CA THR A 24 -9.08 -19.57 -1.79
C THR A 24 -8.00 -18.91 -2.65
N PRO A 25 -7.47 -19.61 -3.67
CA PRO A 25 -6.49 -19.01 -4.56
C PRO A 25 -7.05 -17.78 -5.28
N LEU A 26 -6.38 -16.64 -5.15
CA LEU A 26 -6.77 -15.38 -5.81
C LEU A 26 -6.62 -15.45 -7.34
N ARG A 27 -5.72 -16.30 -7.83
CA ARG A 27 -5.37 -16.43 -9.25
C ARG A 27 -6.04 -17.66 -9.84
N SER A 28 -6.91 -17.45 -10.83
CA SER A 28 -7.49 -18.53 -11.65
C SER A 28 -6.66 -18.87 -12.88
N ARG A 29 -5.72 -18.00 -13.28
CA ARG A 29 -4.81 -18.16 -14.44
C ARG A 29 -3.39 -17.73 -14.09
N GLY A 30 -2.41 -18.29 -14.80
CA GLY A 30 -0.98 -18.04 -14.57
C GLY A 30 -0.39 -18.86 -13.41
N PRO A 31 0.85 -18.57 -12.98
CA PRO A 31 1.50 -19.29 -11.90
C PRO A 31 0.68 -19.17 -10.61
N ARG A 32 0.39 -20.31 -9.95
CA ARG A 32 -0.26 -20.31 -8.63
C ARG A 32 0.58 -19.59 -7.57
N ARG A 33 1.90 -19.64 -7.71
CA ARG A 33 2.85 -18.90 -6.87
C ARG A 33 3.66 -17.94 -7.73
N THR A 34 3.61 -16.67 -7.38
CA THR A 34 4.52 -15.65 -7.90
C THR A 34 5.87 -15.75 -7.21
N ALA A 35 6.92 -15.23 -7.86
CA ALA A 35 8.27 -15.25 -7.28
C ALA A 35 8.32 -14.48 -5.95
N VAL A 36 7.66 -13.32 -5.88
CA VAL A 36 7.37 -12.59 -4.65
C VAL A 36 5.96 -12.96 -4.21
N THR A 37 5.80 -13.44 -2.99
CA THR A 37 4.52 -13.83 -2.42
C THR A 37 3.64 -12.62 -2.14
N ASP A 38 2.32 -12.84 -2.06
CA ASP A 38 1.37 -11.75 -1.80
C ASP A 38 1.59 -11.08 -0.42
N PRO A 39 1.89 -11.83 0.68
CA PRO A 39 2.31 -11.24 1.95
C PRO A 39 3.58 -10.40 1.86
N GLU A 40 4.61 -10.84 1.11
CA GLU A 40 5.83 -10.05 0.91
C GLU A 40 5.51 -8.73 0.19
N VAL A 41 4.66 -8.75 -0.84
CA VAL A 41 4.25 -7.52 -1.54
C VAL A 41 3.55 -6.55 -0.59
N ILE A 42 2.57 -7.03 0.18
CA ILE A 42 1.83 -6.18 1.14
C ILE A 42 2.77 -5.64 2.22
N THR A 43 3.70 -6.46 2.72
CA THR A 43 4.70 -6.04 3.71
C THR A 43 5.57 -4.91 3.16
N VAL A 44 6.06 -5.05 1.93
CA VAL A 44 6.88 -4.03 1.27
C VAL A 44 6.09 -2.74 1.07
N GLU A 45 4.80 -2.81 0.71
CA GLU A 45 3.93 -1.62 0.61
C GLU A 45 3.75 -0.93 1.97
N VAL A 46 3.42 -1.68 3.03
CA VAL A 46 3.17 -1.14 4.38
C VAL A 46 4.43 -0.51 4.98
N VAL A 47 5.56 -1.23 4.94
CA VAL A 47 6.82 -0.72 5.46
C VAL A 47 7.34 0.42 4.58
N GLY A 48 7.16 0.35 3.26
CA GLY A 48 7.56 1.42 2.35
C GLY A 48 6.80 2.72 2.61
N GLU A 49 5.49 2.65 2.83
CA GLU A 49 4.66 3.81 3.21
C GLU A 49 5.12 4.39 4.56
N PHE A 50 5.38 3.54 5.55
CA PHE A 50 5.91 3.97 6.85
C PHE A 50 7.26 4.72 6.72
N LEU A 51 8.08 4.36 5.74
CA LEU A 51 9.35 5.01 5.42
C LEU A 51 9.20 6.26 4.51
N GLY A 52 7.98 6.63 4.10
CA GLY A 52 7.71 7.76 3.21
C GLY A 52 8.10 7.51 1.75
N LEU A 53 8.02 6.27 1.28
CA LEU A 53 8.33 5.88 -0.11
C LEU A 53 7.08 5.86 -0.99
N ASP A 54 6.52 7.04 -1.26
CA ASP A 54 5.19 7.24 -1.89
C ASP A 54 5.08 6.81 -3.38
N HIS A 55 6.15 6.25 -3.97
CA HIS A 55 6.20 5.91 -5.39
C HIS A 55 6.72 4.49 -5.61
N ASP A 56 5.97 3.68 -6.38
CA ASP A 56 6.32 2.29 -6.74
C ASP A 56 7.78 2.12 -7.19
N LYS A 57 8.31 3.09 -7.94
CA LYS A 57 9.70 3.05 -8.42
C LYS A 57 10.70 3.21 -7.27
N GLY A 58 10.46 4.17 -6.38
CA GLY A 58 11.32 4.43 -5.22
C GLY A 58 11.26 3.28 -4.24
N LEU A 59 10.05 2.85 -3.89
CA LEU A 59 9.78 1.71 -3.02
C LEU A 59 10.44 0.43 -3.54
N PHE A 60 10.20 0.04 -4.80
CA PHE A 60 10.80 -1.17 -5.36
C PHE A 60 12.34 -1.10 -5.41
N ALA A 61 12.92 0.06 -5.79
CA ALA A 61 14.36 0.22 -5.84
C ALA A 61 15.01 0.20 -4.45
N HIS A 62 14.35 0.81 -3.46
CA HIS A 62 14.82 0.86 -2.08
C HIS A 62 14.92 -0.54 -1.48
N PHE A 63 13.83 -1.31 -1.51
CA PHE A 63 13.81 -2.66 -0.94
C PHE A 63 14.76 -3.62 -1.66
N ARG A 64 14.86 -3.51 -3.00
CA ARG A 64 15.83 -4.32 -3.75
C ARG A 64 17.29 -3.99 -3.41
N ARG A 65 17.58 -2.76 -2.97
CA ARG A 65 18.94 -2.32 -2.62
C ARG A 65 19.31 -2.60 -1.17
N TYR A 66 18.39 -2.32 -0.24
CA TYR A 66 18.69 -2.31 1.19
C TYR A 66 18.10 -3.50 1.95
N HIS A 67 17.11 -4.18 1.38
CA HIS A 67 16.40 -5.30 2.01
C HIS A 67 16.40 -6.55 1.13
N ALA A 68 17.48 -6.75 0.37
CA ALA A 68 17.63 -7.89 -0.54
C ALA A 68 17.80 -9.23 0.20
N ALA A 69 18.29 -9.19 1.44
CA ALA A 69 18.45 -10.39 2.27
C ALA A 69 17.08 -10.88 2.78
N GLU A 70 16.21 -9.96 3.14
CA GLU A 70 14.86 -10.21 3.65
C GLU A 70 13.89 -10.55 2.52
N PHE A 71 14.02 -9.90 1.36
CA PHE A 71 13.16 -10.10 0.18
C PHE A 71 13.95 -10.50 -1.08
N PRO A 72 14.64 -11.67 -1.07
CA PRO A 72 15.50 -12.08 -2.17
C PRO A 72 14.74 -12.28 -3.50
N ALA A 73 13.44 -12.56 -3.42
CA ALA A 73 12.58 -12.69 -4.59
C ALA A 73 12.46 -11.40 -5.42
N LEU A 74 12.63 -10.22 -4.81
CA LEU A 74 12.57 -8.93 -5.51
C LEU A 74 13.65 -8.79 -6.60
N ALA A 75 14.79 -9.45 -6.42
CA ALA A 75 15.86 -9.46 -7.42
C ALA A 75 15.48 -10.23 -8.71
N ARG A 76 14.50 -11.13 -8.62
CA ARG A 76 14.08 -12.02 -9.72
C ARG A 76 12.89 -11.48 -10.52
N VAL A 77 12.29 -10.37 -10.08
CA VAL A 77 11.11 -9.78 -10.72
C VAL A 77 11.41 -8.38 -11.26
N HIS A 78 10.66 -7.99 -12.28
CA HIS A 78 10.68 -6.63 -12.78
C HIS A 78 9.71 -5.74 -11.97
N ARG A 79 10.05 -4.45 -11.84
CA ARG A 79 9.23 -3.44 -11.14
C ARG A 79 7.77 -3.45 -11.58
N THR A 80 7.52 -3.55 -12.89
CA THR A 80 6.14 -3.54 -13.43
C THR A 80 5.35 -4.78 -13.03
N SER A 81 6.00 -5.94 -12.87
CA SER A 81 5.35 -7.15 -12.38
C SER A 81 4.98 -7.01 -10.90
N PHE A 82 5.90 -6.45 -10.09
CA PHE A 82 5.63 -6.13 -8.68
C PHE A 82 4.46 -5.15 -8.54
N ALA A 83 4.52 -4.00 -9.22
CA ALA A 83 3.48 -2.96 -9.14
C ALA A 83 2.10 -3.49 -9.59
N ARG A 84 2.07 -4.32 -10.64
CA ARG A 84 0.82 -4.97 -11.09
C ARG A 84 0.28 -5.95 -10.05
N GLN A 85 1.15 -6.74 -9.41
CA GLN A 85 0.74 -7.64 -8.33
C GLN A 85 0.19 -6.85 -7.15
N ALA A 86 0.88 -5.80 -6.70
CA ALA A 86 0.45 -4.89 -5.64
C ALA A 86 -0.92 -4.26 -5.93
N ALA A 87 -1.15 -3.79 -7.16
CA ALA A 87 -2.44 -3.26 -7.58
C ALA A 87 -3.55 -4.34 -7.55
N ASN A 88 -3.26 -5.55 -8.00
CA ASN A 88 -4.23 -6.66 -8.00
C ASN A 88 -4.59 -7.15 -6.58
N LEU A 89 -3.76 -6.86 -5.57
CA LEU A 89 -4.04 -7.16 -4.16
C LEU A 89 -4.95 -6.13 -3.48
N TYR A 90 -5.47 -5.13 -4.19
CA TYR A 90 -6.33 -4.09 -3.63
C TYR A 90 -7.51 -4.64 -2.81
N ALA A 91 -8.23 -5.65 -3.30
CA ALA A 91 -9.36 -6.22 -2.58
C ALA A 91 -8.94 -6.86 -1.25
N VAL A 92 -7.78 -7.52 -1.21
CA VAL A 92 -7.21 -8.10 0.02
C VAL A 92 -6.79 -6.99 0.98
N LYS A 93 -6.10 -5.96 0.50
CA LYS A 93 -5.72 -4.79 1.30
C LYS A 93 -6.93 -4.07 1.91
N LYS A 94 -8.04 -4.00 1.17
CA LYS A 94 -9.31 -3.47 1.70
C LYS A 94 -9.86 -4.33 2.84
N GLN A 95 -9.80 -5.66 2.74
CA GLN A 95 -10.21 -6.56 3.81
C GLN A 95 -9.29 -6.45 5.03
N PHE A 96 -7.97 -6.33 4.82
CA PHE A 96 -7.02 -6.03 5.91
C PHE A 96 -7.43 -4.79 6.67
N HIS A 97 -7.70 -3.71 5.93
CA HIS A 97 -8.12 -2.44 6.52
C HIS A 97 -9.41 -2.57 7.34
N ALA A 98 -10.42 -3.27 6.82
CA ALA A 98 -11.67 -3.50 7.55
C ALA A 98 -11.46 -4.33 8.82
N HIS A 99 -10.70 -5.43 8.73
CA HIS A 99 -10.41 -6.29 9.87
C HIS A 99 -9.61 -5.57 10.97
N LEU A 100 -8.62 -4.77 10.58
CA LEU A 100 -7.84 -3.96 11.52
C LEU A 100 -8.70 -2.84 12.11
N ALA A 101 -9.54 -2.18 11.30
CA ALA A 101 -10.45 -1.16 11.79
C ALA A 101 -11.41 -1.74 12.83
N GLU A 102 -12.03 -2.90 12.58
CA GLU A 102 -12.90 -3.58 13.56
C GLU A 102 -12.15 -3.88 14.86
N ARG A 103 -10.94 -4.45 14.77
CA ARG A 103 -10.16 -4.83 15.97
C ARG A 103 -9.68 -3.62 16.76
N LEU A 104 -9.24 -2.56 16.08
CA LEU A 104 -8.75 -1.35 16.73
C LEU A 104 -9.90 -0.48 17.24
N ALA A 105 -11.05 -0.51 16.57
CA ALA A 105 -12.21 0.27 16.95
C ALA A 105 -13.00 -0.29 18.14
N THR A 106 -12.64 -1.47 18.64
CA THR A 106 -13.34 -2.09 19.79
C THR A 106 -13.30 -1.25 21.07
N TRP A 107 -12.35 -0.32 21.20
CA TRP A 107 -12.15 0.45 22.44
C TRP A 107 -12.72 1.87 22.41
N ASP A 108 -12.99 2.44 21.23
CA ASP A 108 -13.42 3.83 21.08
C ASP A 108 -14.72 3.96 20.28
N ARG A 109 -15.70 4.68 20.85
CA ARG A 109 -16.98 4.97 20.18
C ARG A 109 -16.91 6.16 19.23
N VAL A 110 -15.81 6.91 19.26
CA VAL A 110 -15.61 8.14 18.50
C VAL A 110 -14.19 8.15 17.95
N PHE A 111 -14.06 8.21 16.62
CA PHE A 111 -12.76 8.38 15.95
C PHE A 111 -12.67 9.80 15.43
N ILE A 112 -11.68 10.55 15.91
CA ILE A 112 -11.31 11.82 15.28
C ILE A 112 -10.48 11.45 14.05
N VAL A 113 -11.14 11.48 12.89
CA VAL A 113 -10.47 11.35 11.61
C VAL A 113 -10.05 12.75 11.18
N ASP A 114 -8.81 13.13 11.50
CA ASP A 114 -8.18 14.30 10.88
C ASP A 114 -7.73 13.90 9.46
N SER A 115 -8.71 13.80 8.55
CA SER A 115 -8.40 13.49 7.16
C SER A 115 -7.74 14.72 6.54
N LEU A 116 -6.43 14.63 6.32
CA LEU A 116 -5.74 15.54 5.41
C LEU A 116 -6.36 15.40 4.02
N PRO A 117 -6.61 16.50 3.28
CA PRO A 117 -7.15 16.43 1.94
C PRO A 117 -6.23 15.59 1.06
N ILE A 118 -6.74 14.46 0.57
CA ILE A 118 -6.00 13.63 -0.38
C ILE A 118 -6.03 14.35 -1.74
N PRO A 119 -4.87 14.70 -2.33
CA PRO A 119 -4.84 15.43 -3.59
C PRO A 119 -5.35 14.54 -4.73
N ALA A 120 -6.59 14.77 -5.16
CA ALA A 120 -7.20 14.07 -6.29
C ALA A 120 -6.50 14.40 -7.63
N ALA A 121 -6.07 15.64 -7.79
CA ALA A 121 -5.22 16.12 -8.87
C ALA A 121 -4.51 17.42 -8.47
N ALA A 122 -3.32 17.67 -9.02
CA ALA A 122 -2.70 18.99 -8.94
C ALA A 122 -3.50 20.02 -9.76
N PHE A 123 -3.50 21.29 -9.33
CA PHE A 123 -4.25 22.37 -9.98
C PHE A 123 -3.99 22.47 -11.49
N GLY A 124 -2.73 22.31 -11.92
CA GLY A 124 -2.37 22.31 -13.35
C GLY A 124 -3.03 21.21 -14.20
N ARG A 125 -3.59 20.16 -13.58
CA ARG A 125 -4.35 19.10 -14.26
C ARG A 125 -5.84 19.09 -13.93
N ALA A 126 -6.30 19.98 -13.05
CA ALA A 126 -7.67 19.95 -12.57
C ALA A 126 -8.70 20.19 -13.69
N LYS A 127 -8.38 21.02 -14.68
CA LYS A 127 -9.25 21.27 -15.84
C LYS A 127 -9.43 20.04 -16.74
N SER A 128 -8.49 19.10 -16.76
CA SER A 128 -8.51 17.92 -17.63
C SER A 128 -8.78 16.60 -16.90
N CYS A 129 -8.61 16.55 -15.57
CA CYS A 129 -8.86 15.35 -14.77
C CYS A 129 -10.37 15.15 -14.51
N ARG A 130 -10.93 14.04 -14.99
CA ARG A 130 -12.36 13.68 -14.80
C ARG A 130 -12.61 12.58 -13.77
N ARG A 131 -11.56 12.06 -13.10
CA ARG A 131 -11.65 10.86 -12.25
C ARG A 131 -12.54 11.04 -11.01
N PHE A 132 -12.68 12.28 -10.53
CA PHE A 132 -13.45 12.62 -9.34
C PHE A 132 -14.46 13.74 -9.60
N THR A 133 -14.93 13.89 -10.83
CA THR A 133 -15.95 14.89 -11.18
C THR A 133 -17.18 14.69 -10.32
N GLY A 134 -17.62 15.75 -9.61
CA GLY A 134 -18.75 15.70 -8.69
C GLY A 134 -18.48 15.04 -7.34
N ALA A 135 -17.29 14.47 -7.13
CA ALA A 135 -16.89 13.81 -5.88
C ALA A 135 -15.76 14.53 -5.15
N ALA A 136 -14.99 15.39 -5.83
CA ALA A 136 -13.91 16.17 -5.25
C ALA A 136 -14.05 17.66 -5.56
N ALA A 137 -13.59 18.50 -4.63
CA ALA A 137 -13.51 19.94 -4.77
C ALA A 137 -12.05 20.42 -4.83
N PHE A 138 -11.85 21.67 -5.22
CA PHE A 138 -10.54 22.31 -5.16
C PHE A 138 -10.15 22.55 -3.69
N GLY A 139 -9.10 21.86 -3.22
CA GLY A 139 -8.55 22.05 -1.89
C GLY A 139 -7.66 23.29 -1.82
N TYR A 140 -7.69 23.98 -0.68
CA TYR A 140 -6.77 25.06 -0.35
C TYR A 140 -5.79 24.58 0.72
N ASP A 141 -4.49 24.69 0.45
CA ASP A 141 -3.41 24.30 1.36
C ASP A 141 -2.53 25.52 1.60
N HIS A 142 -2.46 25.98 2.86
CA HIS A 142 -1.65 27.14 3.24
C HIS A 142 -0.15 26.95 3.00
N ALA A 143 0.33 25.70 2.98
CA ALA A 143 1.73 25.37 2.73
C ALA A 143 2.06 25.23 1.23
N ARG A 144 1.07 25.27 0.33
CA ARG A 144 1.27 25.11 -1.12
C ARG A 144 0.60 26.24 -1.90
N ARG A 145 1.41 26.99 -2.66
CA ARG A 145 0.88 27.94 -3.66
C ARG A 145 0.20 27.16 -4.78
N ASN A 146 -1.12 27.25 -4.82
CA ASN A 146 -1.94 26.74 -5.90
C ASN A 146 -2.11 27.84 -6.96
N THR A 147 -1.22 27.90 -7.94
CA THR A 147 -1.37 28.76 -9.12
C THR A 147 -2.18 28.03 -10.20
N MET A 148 -3.19 28.71 -10.75
CA MET A 148 -3.95 28.24 -11.92
C MET A 148 -3.20 28.47 -13.22
#